data_AF-K1SKF2-F1
#
_entry.id   AF-K1SKF2-F1
#
_cell.length_a   1.000
_cell.length_b   1.000
_cell.length_c   1.000
_cell.angle_alpha   90.00
_cell.angle_beta   90.00
_cell.angle_gamma   90.00
#
_symmetry.space_group_name_H-M   'P 1'
#
loop_
_entity.id
_entity.type
_entity.pdbx_description
1 polymer ?
#
loop_
_entity_poly.entity_id
_entity_poly.type
_entity_poly.pdbx_seq_one_letter_code
_entity_poly.pdbx_strand_id
1 'polypeptide(L)'
;GIGITNQRETTIVWDKNTGKPIYNAIVWQCRRTAPICDQLTADGLGPYVKEKTGLLIDAYFSGTKIKWILDNVPGARERAERGELLFGNVDSWLIWNLTGGRAHVSDYSNCSRTMLFDIDNLCWDEELCARLGVPMSMLPTPVPSSMVYGQVTAGLPGLETLEGIPVCGSAGDQAAALLGQACIVP
;
A
#
# COMPACT_ATOMS: atom_id res chain seq x y z
N GLY A 1 3.22 -22.10 -6.56
CA GLY A 1 2.72 -20.72 -6.56
C GLY A 1 3.82 -19.78 -6.10
N ILE A 2 3.62 -18.48 -6.25
CA ILE A 2 4.55 -17.43 -5.82
C ILE A 2 3.96 -16.74 -4.59
N GLY A 3 4.76 -16.64 -3.53
CA GLY A 3 4.47 -15.81 -2.36
C GLY A 3 5.31 -14.53 -2.40
N ILE A 4 4.70 -13.40 -2.03
CA ILE A 4 5.34 -12.09 -1.99
C ILE A 4 5.52 -11.67 -0.53
N THR A 5 6.72 -11.25 -0.18
CA THR A 5 7.01 -10.57 1.08
C THR A 5 7.89 -9.35 0.81
N ASN A 6 7.72 -8.30 1.59
CA ASN A 6 8.29 -6.99 1.27
C ASN A 6 8.59 -6.14 2.50
N GLN A 7 9.51 -5.18 2.32
CA GLN A 7 9.63 -4.06 3.25
C GLN A 7 8.27 -3.33 3.32
N ARG A 8 7.79 -3.12 4.54
CA ARG A 8 6.50 -2.51 4.81
C ARG A 8 6.57 -0.98 4.69
N GLU A 9 5.40 -0.34 4.76
CA GLU A 9 5.12 1.12 4.73
C GLU A 9 5.60 1.91 3.50
N THR A 10 6.57 1.41 2.73
CA THR A 10 7.16 2.09 1.58
C THR A 10 6.09 2.35 0.53
N THR A 11 6.01 3.61 0.09
CA THR A 11 4.90 4.12 -0.73
C THR A 11 5.34 4.30 -2.17
N ILE A 12 4.57 3.73 -3.10
CA ILE A 12 4.73 3.89 -4.55
C ILE A 12 3.41 4.41 -5.12
N VAL A 13 3.50 5.40 -6.01
CA VAL A 13 2.37 5.91 -6.79
C VAL A 13 2.73 5.88 -8.26
N TRP A 14 1.86 5.31 -9.10
CA TRP A 14 2.10 5.14 -10.52
C TRP A 14 0.87 5.46 -11.35
N ASP A 15 1.09 5.70 -12.64
CA ASP A 15 0.03 5.89 -13.61
C ASP A 15 -0.58 4.54 -13.99
N LYS A 16 -1.91 4.43 -13.86
CA LYS A 16 -2.69 3.20 -14.09
C LYS A 16 -2.54 2.63 -15.50
N ASN A 17 -2.41 3.51 -16.51
CA ASN A 17 -2.44 3.12 -17.91
C ASN A 17 -1.05 2.74 -18.44
N THR A 18 -0.02 3.44 -17.97
CA THR A 18 1.36 3.25 -18.43
C THR A 18 2.17 2.35 -17.51
N GLY A 19 1.72 2.13 -16.27
CA GLY A 19 2.48 1.42 -15.24
C GLY A 19 3.71 2.18 -14.77
N LYS A 20 3.90 3.45 -15.13
CA LYS A 20 5.10 4.22 -14.78
C LYS A 20 4.93 4.92 -13.42
N PRO A 21 5.88 4.78 -12.49
CA PRO A 21 5.88 5.58 -11.26
C PRO A 21 5.92 7.07 -11.57
N ILE A 22 5.16 7.87 -10.83
CA ILE A 22 5.17 9.33 -10.98
C ILE A 22 6.23 10.00 -10.09
N TYR A 23 6.80 9.23 -9.16
CA TYR A 23 7.86 9.65 -8.25
C TYR A 23 8.61 8.40 -7.75
N ASN A 24 9.78 8.62 -7.14
CA ASN A 24 10.50 7.54 -6.47
C ASN A 24 9.70 6.97 -5.30
N ALA A 25 9.93 5.70 -4.98
CA ALA A 25 9.38 5.10 -3.77
C ALA A 25 9.85 5.90 -2.53
N ILE A 26 8.91 6.30 -1.67
CA ILE A 26 9.26 6.95 -0.40
C ILE A 26 9.33 5.86 0.66
N VAL A 27 10.56 5.58 1.09
CA VAL A 27 10.87 4.49 2.03
C VAL A 27 10.33 4.79 3.44
N TRP A 28 10.03 3.74 4.19
CA TRP A 28 9.54 3.77 5.57
C TRP A 28 10.39 4.65 6.52
N GLN A 29 11.71 4.68 6.35
CA GLN A 29 12.63 5.52 7.15
C GLN A 29 12.51 7.02 6.87
N CYS A 30 11.90 7.42 5.75
CA CYS A 30 11.91 8.82 5.33
C CYS A 30 11.05 9.69 6.26
N ARG A 31 11.67 10.71 6.87
CA ARG A 31 11.04 11.66 7.80
C ARG A 31 10.43 12.91 7.15
N ARG A 32 10.42 13.01 5.81
CA ARG A 32 9.98 14.23 5.11
C ARG A 32 8.55 14.67 5.42
N THR A 33 7.73 13.76 5.93
CA THR A 33 6.31 14.00 6.24
C THR A 33 6.08 14.29 7.72
N ALA A 34 7.13 14.50 8.53
CA ALA A 34 6.99 14.92 9.93
C ALA A 34 6.12 16.17 10.10
N PRO A 35 6.25 17.25 9.29
CA PRO A 35 5.37 18.41 9.42
C PRO A 35 3.87 18.09 9.18
N ILE A 36 3.57 17.12 8.32
CA ILE A 36 2.18 16.64 8.10
C ILE A 36 1.68 15.92 9.36
N CYS A 37 2.55 15.12 10.00
CA CYS A 37 2.23 14.40 11.23
C CYS A 37 1.97 15.36 12.40
N ASP A 38 2.77 16.42 12.51
CA ASP A 38 2.60 17.45 13.54
C ASP A 38 1.24 18.14 13.38
N GLN A 39 0.84 18.46 12.14
CA GLN A 39 -0.47 19.05 11.87
C GLN A 39 -1.62 18.10 12.23
N LEU A 40 -1.57 16.84 11.82
CA LEU A 40 -2.62 15.85 12.16
C LEU A 40 -2.76 15.65 13.68
N THR A 41 -1.64 15.74 14.40
CA THR A 41 -1.62 15.66 15.86
C THR A 41 -2.25 16.91 16.48
N ALA A 42 -1.90 18.10 15.97
CA ALA A 42 -2.49 19.37 16.41
C ALA A 42 -4.00 19.45 16.14
N ASP A 43 -4.46 18.81 15.06
CA ASP A 43 -5.88 18.68 14.70
C ASP A 43 -6.62 17.65 15.60
N GLY A 44 -5.92 17.01 16.53
CA GLY A 44 -6.51 16.08 17.51
C GLY A 44 -6.83 14.69 16.95
N LEU A 45 -6.27 14.31 15.79
CA LEU A 45 -6.60 13.04 15.12
C LEU A 45 -5.96 11.80 15.77
N GLY A 46 -5.05 11.99 16.73
CA GLY A 46 -4.29 10.92 17.38
C GLY A 46 -5.14 9.77 17.94
N PRO A 47 -6.16 10.04 18.79
CA PRO A 47 -7.05 9.00 19.31
C PRO A 47 -7.77 8.23 18.21
N TYR A 48 -8.26 8.92 17.17
CA TYR A 48 -8.98 8.31 16.06
C TYR A 48 -8.09 7.40 15.21
N VAL A 49 -6.88 7.87 14.86
CA VAL A 49 -5.88 7.04 14.15
C VAL A 49 -5.57 5.78 14.95
N LYS A 50 -5.36 5.91 16.26
CA LYS A 50 -5.04 4.78 17.13
C LYS A 50 -6.19 3.79 17.22
N GLU A 51 -7.42 4.28 17.38
CA GLU A 51 -8.63 3.45 17.40
C GLU A 51 -8.78 2.68 16.09
N LYS A 52 -8.73 3.36 14.95
CA LYS A 52 -8.98 2.75 13.64
C LYS A 52 -7.87 1.83 13.15
N THR A 53 -6.61 2.17 13.42
CA THR A 53 -5.46 1.53 12.75
C THR A 53 -4.55 0.78 13.71
N GLY A 54 -4.70 0.99 15.02
CA GLY A 54 -3.73 0.54 16.03
C GLY A 54 -2.39 1.28 15.99
N LEU A 55 -2.24 2.30 15.14
CA LEU A 55 -0.99 3.03 14.93
C LEU A 55 -0.96 4.37 15.67
N LEU A 56 0.24 4.94 15.75
CA LEU A 56 0.44 6.33 16.13
C LEU A 56 0.57 7.18 14.86
N ILE A 57 0.36 8.50 14.98
CA ILE A 57 0.67 9.43 13.91
C ILE A 57 2.20 9.58 13.85
N ASP A 58 2.81 9.07 12.78
CA ASP A 58 4.25 9.19 12.57
C ASP A 58 4.61 9.11 11.08
N ALA A 59 5.73 9.74 10.69
CA ALA A 59 6.21 9.74 9.31
C ALA A 59 6.67 8.36 8.81
N TYR A 60 6.68 7.34 9.67
CA TYR A 60 6.94 5.96 9.31
C TYR A 60 5.90 5.40 8.31
N PHE A 61 4.62 5.74 8.47
CA PHE A 61 3.50 5.11 7.75
C PHE A 61 3.18 5.74 6.37
N SER A 62 2.49 4.98 5.53
CA SER A 62 2.30 5.32 4.10
C SER A 62 1.41 6.54 3.85
N GLY A 63 0.36 6.75 4.64
CA GLY A 63 -0.69 7.74 4.35
C GLY A 63 -0.15 9.16 4.15
N THR A 64 0.76 9.59 5.02
CA THR A 64 1.38 10.92 4.90
C THR A 64 2.31 11.03 3.69
N LYS A 65 2.92 9.92 3.26
CA LYS A 65 3.79 9.86 2.07
C LYS A 65 2.96 9.94 0.79
N ILE A 66 1.77 9.34 0.75
CA ILE A 66 0.82 9.49 -0.36
C ILE A 66 0.43 10.96 -0.49
N LYS A 67 -0.04 11.58 0.60
CA LYS A 67 -0.37 13.01 0.64
C LYS A 67 0.79 13.86 0.11
N TRP A 68 2.00 13.60 0.59
CA TRP A 68 3.19 14.34 0.15
C TRP A 68 3.41 14.23 -1.36
N ILE A 69 3.30 13.04 -1.95
CA ILE A 69 3.45 12.85 -3.41
C ILE A 69 2.38 13.65 -4.16
N LEU A 70 1.12 13.53 -3.74
CA LEU A 70 0.01 14.21 -4.39
C LEU A 70 0.12 15.74 -4.31
N ASP A 71 0.67 16.26 -3.23
CA ASP A 71 0.82 17.70 -3.00
C ASP A 71 2.10 18.29 -3.66
N ASN A 72 3.12 17.47 -3.93
CA ASN A 72 4.43 17.95 -4.41
C ASN A 72 4.75 17.58 -5.86
N VAL A 73 4.13 16.54 -6.42
CA VAL A 73 4.32 16.17 -7.83
C VAL A 73 3.32 16.95 -8.69
N PRO A 74 3.78 17.79 -9.64
CA PRO A 74 2.89 18.61 -10.45
C PRO A 74 1.81 17.78 -11.16
N GLY A 75 0.55 18.17 -11.00
CA GLY A 75 -0.60 17.51 -11.62
C GLY A 75 -1.01 16.18 -10.97
N ALA A 76 -0.30 15.68 -9.94
CA ALA A 76 -0.60 14.38 -9.36
C ALA A 76 -1.96 14.36 -8.66
N ARG A 77 -2.30 15.42 -7.94
CA ARG A 77 -3.60 15.61 -7.29
C ARG A 77 -4.75 15.44 -8.28
N GLU A 78 -4.76 16.21 -9.35
CA GLU A 78 -5.88 16.20 -10.31
C GLU A 78 -5.97 14.85 -11.05
N ARG A 79 -4.83 14.22 -11.35
CA ARG A 79 -4.79 12.89 -11.96
C ARG A 79 -5.32 11.80 -11.03
N ALA A 80 -4.99 11.88 -9.74
CA ALA A 80 -5.52 11.01 -8.70
C ALA A 80 -7.05 11.10 -8.60
N GLU A 81 -7.59 12.31 -8.54
CA GLU A 81 -9.06 12.53 -8.49
C GLU A 81 -9.77 11.98 -9.75
N ARG A 82 -9.10 11.99 -10.91
CA ARG A 82 -9.60 11.36 -12.15
C ARG A 82 -9.45 9.83 -12.19
N GLY A 83 -8.87 9.21 -11.16
CA GLY A 83 -8.63 7.76 -11.12
C GLY A 83 -7.53 7.28 -12.06
N GLU A 84 -6.63 8.18 -12.48
CA GLU A 84 -5.52 7.87 -13.39
C GLU A 84 -4.28 7.36 -12.64
N LEU A 85 -4.22 7.55 -11.32
CA LEU A 85 -3.12 7.12 -10.47
C LEU A 85 -3.55 5.98 -9.56
N LEU A 86 -2.63 5.06 -9.31
CA LEU A 86 -2.76 4.00 -8.32
C LEU A 86 -1.69 4.18 -7.25
N PHE A 87 -2.03 3.80 -6.03
CA PHE A 87 -1.13 3.66 -4.91
C PHE A 87 -0.92 2.18 -4.57
N GLY A 88 0.24 1.86 -4.02
CA GLY A 88 0.50 0.58 -3.40
C GLY A 88 1.72 0.64 -2.48
N ASN A 89 1.71 -0.23 -1.48
CA ASN A 89 2.96 -0.70 -0.89
C ASN A 89 3.69 -1.62 -1.89
N VAL A 90 4.86 -2.11 -1.49
CA VAL A 90 5.74 -2.87 -2.40
C VAL A 90 5.09 -4.18 -2.86
N ASP A 91 4.31 -4.85 -2.01
CA ASP A 91 3.51 -6.02 -2.40
C ASP A 91 2.56 -5.70 -3.55
N SER A 92 1.76 -4.64 -3.41
CA SER A 92 0.75 -4.28 -4.40
C SER A 92 1.39 -3.89 -5.73
N TRP A 93 2.49 -3.14 -5.67
CA TRP A 93 3.29 -2.81 -6.85
C TRP A 93 3.83 -4.05 -7.56
N LEU A 94 4.40 -5.01 -6.81
CA LEU A 94 4.92 -6.25 -7.40
C LEU A 94 3.80 -7.12 -7.98
N ILE A 95 2.70 -7.30 -7.26
CA ILE A 95 1.54 -8.07 -7.74
C ILE A 95 0.96 -7.43 -9.00
N TRP A 96 0.83 -6.10 -9.03
CA TRP A 96 0.35 -5.37 -10.20
C TRP A 96 1.25 -5.61 -11.42
N ASN A 97 2.56 -5.49 -11.28
CA ASN A 97 3.50 -5.71 -12.38
C ASN A 97 3.54 -7.19 -12.83
N LEU A 98 3.58 -8.12 -11.88
CA LEU A 98 3.59 -9.56 -12.18
C LEU A 98 2.34 -9.98 -12.93
N THR A 99 1.19 -9.40 -12.60
CA THR A 99 -0.10 -9.73 -13.24
C THR A 99 -0.39 -8.89 -14.48
N GLY A 100 0.56 -8.08 -14.96
CA GLY A 100 0.37 -7.22 -16.14
C GLY A 100 -0.75 -6.19 -15.95
N GLY A 101 -0.86 -5.64 -14.74
CA GLY A 101 -1.84 -4.64 -14.35
C GLY A 101 -3.26 -5.15 -14.08
N ARG A 102 -3.46 -6.48 -14.09
CA ARG A 102 -4.79 -7.09 -13.87
C ARG A 102 -5.20 -7.17 -12.40
N ALA A 103 -4.26 -7.24 -11.47
CA ALA A 103 -4.54 -7.30 -10.04
C ALA A 103 -3.93 -6.10 -9.30
N HIS A 104 -4.77 -5.20 -8.82
CA HIS A 104 -4.41 -4.12 -7.92
C HIS A 104 -4.95 -4.44 -6.52
N VAL A 105 -4.17 -5.22 -5.77
CA VAL A 105 -4.54 -5.77 -4.48
C VAL A 105 -3.41 -5.57 -3.47
N SER A 106 -3.72 -5.64 -2.18
CA SER A 106 -2.72 -5.67 -1.10
C SER A 106 -3.26 -6.48 0.07
N ASP A 107 -2.40 -7.20 0.78
CA ASP A 107 -2.86 -8.05 1.87
C ASP A 107 -3.14 -7.24 3.15
N TYR A 108 -3.96 -7.79 4.05
CA TYR A 108 -4.31 -7.12 5.31
C TYR A 108 -3.09 -6.72 6.15
N SER A 109 -2.02 -7.52 6.15
CA SER A 109 -0.82 -7.17 6.91
C SER A 109 -0.11 -5.94 6.36
N ASN A 110 -0.05 -5.75 5.02
CA ASN A 110 0.46 -4.52 4.41
C ASN A 110 -0.54 -3.35 4.55
N CYS A 111 -1.82 -3.56 4.27
CA CYS A 111 -2.87 -2.55 4.42
C CYS A 111 -2.87 -1.91 5.82
N SER A 112 -2.72 -2.72 6.88
CA SER A 112 -2.66 -2.25 8.28
C SER A 112 -1.53 -1.26 8.56
N ARG A 113 -0.52 -1.17 7.68
CA ARG A 113 0.66 -0.30 7.85
C ARG A 113 0.53 1.05 7.15
N THR A 114 -0.60 1.28 6.50
CA THR A 114 -0.82 2.49 5.71
C THR A 114 -1.25 3.69 6.55
N MET A 115 -1.77 3.48 7.77
CA MET A 115 -2.50 4.49 8.55
C MET A 115 -3.80 4.96 7.87
N LEU A 116 -4.31 4.17 6.92
CA LEU A 116 -5.55 4.43 6.17
C LEU A 116 -6.55 3.26 6.24
N PHE A 117 -6.21 2.19 6.95
CA PHE A 117 -6.96 0.94 6.96
C PHE A 117 -7.54 0.68 8.35
N ASP A 118 -8.86 0.48 8.42
CA ASP A 118 -9.59 0.07 9.62
C ASP A 118 -9.31 -1.42 9.88
N ILE A 119 -8.58 -1.71 10.97
CA ILE A 119 -8.14 -3.07 11.29
C ILE A 119 -9.26 -3.94 11.88
N ASP A 120 -10.34 -3.35 12.36
CA ASP A 120 -11.49 -4.08 12.90
C ASP A 120 -12.46 -4.46 11.78
N ASN A 121 -12.73 -3.53 10.86
CA ASN A 121 -13.66 -3.72 9.74
C ASN A 121 -13.00 -4.29 8.47
N LEU A 122 -11.66 -4.35 8.43
CA LEU A 122 -10.86 -4.83 7.30
C LEU A 122 -11.13 -4.08 5.98
N CYS A 123 -11.32 -2.76 6.06
CA CYS A 123 -11.57 -1.89 4.92
C CYS A 123 -10.76 -0.58 5.00
N TRP A 124 -10.70 0.16 3.90
CA TRP A 124 -10.14 1.50 3.92
C TRP A 124 -11.04 2.44 4.72
N ASP A 125 -10.44 3.24 5.60
CA ASP A 125 -11.16 4.21 6.41
C ASP A 125 -11.35 5.52 5.62
N GLU A 126 -12.60 5.84 5.30
CA GLU A 126 -12.96 6.99 4.46
C GLU A 126 -12.56 8.32 5.09
N GLU A 127 -12.65 8.44 6.42
CA GLU A 127 -12.32 9.67 7.13
C GLU A 127 -10.80 9.91 7.11
N LEU A 128 -9.99 8.90 7.43
CA LEU A 128 -8.54 9.00 7.36
C LEU A 128 -8.07 9.35 5.94
N CYS A 129 -8.68 8.72 4.92
CA CYS A 129 -8.44 9.06 3.52
C CYS A 129 -8.81 10.51 3.22
N ALA A 130 -9.98 10.99 3.65
CA ALA A 130 -10.42 12.36 3.43
C ALA A 130 -9.50 13.39 4.13
N ARG A 131 -9.11 13.15 5.39
CA ARG A 131 -8.20 14.02 6.16
C ARG A 131 -6.83 14.18 5.50
N LEU A 132 -6.32 13.10 4.92
CA LEU A 132 -5.06 13.11 4.18
C LEU A 132 -5.20 13.55 2.72
N GLY A 133 -6.44 13.72 2.24
CA GLY A 133 -6.74 13.94 0.83
C GLY A 133 -6.17 12.79 0.01
N VAL A 134 -6.64 11.57 0.22
CA VAL A 134 -6.25 10.40 -0.57
C VAL A 134 -7.52 9.86 -1.22
N PRO A 135 -7.67 9.94 -2.56
CA PRO A 135 -8.82 9.37 -3.24
C PRO A 135 -8.83 7.86 -3.08
N MET A 136 -9.95 7.30 -2.58
CA MET A 136 -10.08 5.85 -2.39
C MET A 136 -9.95 5.07 -3.70
N SER A 137 -10.24 5.70 -4.85
CA SER A 137 -10.05 5.12 -6.19
C SER A 137 -8.61 4.73 -6.51
N MET A 138 -7.62 5.29 -5.78
CA MET A 138 -6.21 4.94 -5.93
C MET A 138 -5.79 3.72 -5.10
N LEU A 139 -6.60 3.31 -4.12
CA LEU A 139 -6.19 2.31 -3.13
C LEU A 139 -6.39 0.89 -3.68
N PRO A 140 -5.47 -0.05 -3.40
CA PRO A 140 -5.64 -1.44 -3.82
C PRO A 140 -6.79 -2.10 -3.07
N THR A 141 -7.38 -3.14 -3.65
CA THR A 141 -8.39 -3.95 -2.94
C THR A 141 -7.70 -4.72 -1.79
N PRO A 142 -8.14 -4.56 -0.53
CA PRO A 142 -7.64 -5.34 0.58
C PRO A 142 -8.06 -6.81 0.46
N VAL A 143 -7.12 -7.72 0.63
CA VAL A 143 -7.36 -9.17 0.47
C VAL A 143 -6.69 -10.00 1.58
N PRO A 144 -7.13 -11.24 1.82
CA PRO A 144 -6.41 -12.17 2.69
C PRO A 144 -4.95 -12.43 2.24
N SER A 145 -4.07 -12.68 3.21
CA SER A 145 -2.64 -12.99 2.99
C SER A 145 -2.38 -14.31 2.24
N SER A 146 -3.40 -15.16 2.08
CA SER A 146 -3.32 -16.40 1.31
C SER A 146 -4.59 -16.63 0.49
N MET A 147 -4.51 -16.31 -0.79
CA MET A 147 -5.49 -16.63 -1.83
C MET A 147 -4.85 -16.42 -3.20
N VAL A 148 -5.43 -16.93 -4.29
CA VAL A 148 -4.93 -16.63 -5.64
C VAL A 148 -5.33 -15.21 -6.03
N TYR A 149 -4.36 -14.30 -6.15
CA TYR A 149 -4.58 -12.91 -6.57
C TYR A 149 -4.63 -12.77 -8.09
N GLY A 150 -3.92 -13.65 -8.78
CA GLY A 150 -3.76 -13.65 -10.23
C GLY A 150 -2.65 -14.59 -10.65
N GLN A 151 -2.30 -14.56 -11.93
CA GLN A 151 -1.21 -15.33 -12.52
C GLN A 151 -0.20 -14.40 -13.16
N VAL A 152 1.07 -14.80 -13.12
CA VAL A 152 2.15 -14.09 -13.80
C VAL A 152 1.81 -13.97 -15.28
N THR A 153 1.89 -12.74 -15.81
CA THR A 153 1.59 -12.44 -17.19
C THR A 153 2.72 -12.90 -18.13
N ALA A 154 2.36 -13.22 -19.36
CA ALA A 154 3.32 -13.48 -20.43
C ALA A 154 4.18 -12.25 -20.75
N GLY A 155 5.38 -12.48 -21.25
CA GLY A 155 6.23 -11.43 -21.83
C GLY A 155 6.96 -10.52 -20.83
N LEU A 156 7.07 -10.92 -19.55
CA LEU A 156 7.93 -10.25 -18.58
C LEU A 156 9.41 -10.65 -18.80
N PRO A 157 10.29 -9.71 -19.20
CA PRO A 157 11.69 -10.03 -19.48
C PRO A 157 12.40 -10.63 -18.26
N GLY A 158 13.01 -11.81 -18.44
CA GLY A 158 13.74 -12.53 -17.39
C GLY A 158 12.86 -13.34 -16.44
N LEU A 159 11.54 -13.33 -16.61
CA LEU A 159 10.58 -14.11 -15.81
C LEU A 159 9.71 -15.02 -16.70
N GLU A 160 10.16 -15.34 -17.91
CA GLU A 160 9.41 -16.12 -18.90
C GLU A 160 9.03 -17.50 -18.37
N THR A 161 9.90 -18.11 -17.56
CA THR A 161 9.66 -19.42 -16.93
C THR A 161 8.58 -19.40 -15.84
N LEU A 162 8.17 -18.21 -15.40
CA LEU A 162 7.14 -18.04 -14.37
C LEU A 162 5.75 -17.78 -14.95
N GLU A 163 5.61 -17.63 -16.27
CA GLU A 163 4.32 -17.38 -16.92
C GLU A 163 3.24 -18.37 -16.46
N GLY A 164 2.04 -17.86 -16.13
CA GLY A 164 0.91 -18.66 -15.69
C GLY A 164 1.00 -19.18 -14.26
N ILE A 165 2.16 -19.07 -13.58
CA ILE A 165 2.28 -19.46 -12.17
C ILE A 165 1.39 -18.53 -11.32
N PRO A 166 0.55 -19.08 -10.41
CA PRO A 166 -0.30 -18.27 -9.56
C PRO A 166 0.52 -17.50 -8.53
N VAL A 167 0.23 -16.20 -8.39
CA VAL A 167 0.65 -15.38 -7.25
C VAL A 167 -0.42 -15.57 -6.18
N CYS A 168 -0.04 -16.21 -5.07
CA CYS A 168 -1.01 -16.81 -4.15
C CYS A 168 -0.73 -16.61 -2.64
N GLY A 169 0.22 -15.76 -2.30
CA GLY A 169 0.48 -15.36 -0.92
C GLY A 169 1.13 -13.98 -0.87
N SER A 170 0.76 -13.20 0.13
CA SER A 170 1.31 -11.86 0.35
C SER A 170 1.27 -11.54 1.84
N ALA A 171 2.40 -11.09 2.38
CA ALA A 171 2.46 -10.58 3.75
C ALA A 171 3.63 -9.59 3.88
N GLY A 172 3.47 -8.58 4.73
CA GLY A 172 4.58 -7.72 5.12
C GLY A 172 5.69 -8.52 5.82
N ASP A 173 6.94 -8.16 5.58
CA ASP A 173 8.12 -8.94 5.99
C ASP A 173 8.13 -9.46 7.43
N GLN A 174 7.82 -8.62 8.42
CA GLN A 174 7.80 -9.06 9.81
C GLN A 174 6.62 -9.99 10.13
N ALA A 175 5.46 -9.79 9.48
CA ALA A 175 4.32 -10.70 9.64
C ALA A 175 4.60 -12.05 8.97
N ALA A 176 5.23 -12.04 7.79
CA ALA A 176 5.71 -13.25 7.13
C ALA A 176 6.75 -14.00 7.98
N ALA A 177 7.69 -13.27 8.61
CA ALA A 177 8.67 -13.86 9.51
C ALA A 177 8.03 -14.49 10.75
N LEU A 178 7.04 -13.82 11.36
CA LEU A 178 6.26 -14.37 12.49
C LEU A 178 5.56 -15.68 12.10
N LEU A 179 4.92 -15.72 10.93
CA LEU A 179 4.29 -16.92 10.40
C LEU A 179 5.33 -18.02 10.11
N GLY A 180 6.49 -17.67 9.55
CA GLY A 180 7.58 -18.59 9.27
C GLY A 180 8.21 -19.21 10.53
N GLN A 181 8.11 -18.53 11.67
CA GLN A 181 8.48 -19.06 12.99
C GLN A 181 7.40 -19.95 13.62
N ALA A 182 6.30 -20.21 12.90
CA ALA A 182 5.14 -20.93 13.40
C ALA A 182 4.50 -20.29 14.66
N CYS A 183 4.68 -18.98 14.85
CA CYS A 183 4.04 -18.21 15.93
C CYS A 183 2.58 -17.89 15.58
N ILE A 184 1.74 -18.92 15.49
CA ILE A 184 0.33 -18.85 15.06
C ILE A 184 -0.67 -19.13 16.19
N VAL A 185 -0.17 -19.21 17.42
CA VAL A 185 -0.96 -19.39 18.64
C VAL A 185 -0.58 -18.26 19.60
N PRO A 186 -1.56 -17.63 20.29
CA PRO A 186 -1.28 -16.59 21.29
C PRO A 186 -0.39 -17.05 22.45
#